data_AF-A0A429MS64-F1
#
_entry.id   AF-A0A429MS64-F1
#
_cell.length_a   1.000
_cell.length_b   1.000
_cell.length_c   1.000
_cell.angle_alpha   90.00
_cell.angle_beta   90.00
_cell.angle_gamma   90.00
#
_symmetry.space_group_name_H-M   'P 1'
#
loop_
_entity.id
_entity.type
_entity.pdbx_description
1 polymer ?
#
loop_
_entity_poly.entity_id
_entity_poly.type
_entity_poly.pdbx_seq_one_letter_code
_entity_poly.pdbx_strand_id
1 'polypeptide(L)'
;MSMQQSYANILTAVGEDLNRPGLKDTPVRAAKAFSYLTSGYSKTLEEVTNNAVFPSDNHEMVLVKNIEFYSLCEHHLLPFYGRVHVAYLP
;
A
#
# COMPACT_ATOMS: atom_id res chain seq x y z
N MET A 1 -0.18 -20.25 9.90
CA MET A 1 1.16 -19.63 9.99
C MET A 1 0.98 -18.12 9.99
N SER A 2 1.58 -17.37 10.90
CA SER A 2 1.47 -15.90 10.92
C SER A 2 2.41 -15.27 9.89
N MET A 3 2.09 -14.06 9.40
CA MET A 3 2.94 -13.32 8.47
C MET A 3 4.33 -13.03 9.07
N GLN A 4 4.41 -12.83 10.39
CA GLN A 4 5.67 -12.70 11.11
C GLN A 4 6.52 -13.96 10.97
N GLN A 5 5.94 -15.15 11.14
CA GLN A 5 6.67 -16.40 10.94
C GLN A 5 7.13 -16.57 9.49
N SER A 6 6.31 -16.17 8.51
CA SER A 6 6.70 -16.20 7.10
C SER A 6 7.93 -15.33 6.82
N TYR A 7 7.98 -14.10 7.36
CA TYR A 7 9.17 -13.25 7.22
C TYR A 7 10.39 -13.78 7.96
N ALA A 8 10.21 -14.39 9.14
CA ALA A 8 11.31 -15.08 9.84
C ALA A 8 11.88 -16.21 8.98
N ASN A 9 11.01 -17.01 8.34
CA ASN A 9 11.44 -18.10 7.46
C ASN A 9 12.18 -17.58 6.22
N ILE A 10 11.75 -16.46 5.63
CA ILE A 10 12.45 -15.83 4.50
C ILE A 10 13.87 -15.43 4.92
N LEU A 11 14.03 -14.77 6.07
CA LEU A 11 15.34 -14.35 6.58
C LEU A 11 16.27 -15.56 6.78
N THR A 12 15.78 -16.60 7.46
CA THR A 12 16.57 -17.83 7.64
C THR A 12 16.92 -18.48 6.30
N ALA A 13 15.99 -18.50 5.34
CA ALA A 13 16.20 -19.12 4.02
C ALA A 13 17.26 -18.39 3.17
N VAL A 14 17.47 -17.08 3.38
CA VAL A 14 18.55 -16.33 2.73
C VAL A 14 19.88 -16.37 3.50
N GLY A 15 19.96 -17.17 4.57
CA GLY A 15 21.17 -17.38 5.36
C GLY A 15 21.40 -16.36 6.47
N GLU A 16 20.38 -15.57 6.84
CA GLU A 16 20.49 -14.58 7.92
C GLU A 16 20.27 -15.20 9.31
N ASP A 17 20.93 -14.61 10.32
CA ASP A 17 20.79 -15.01 11.73
C ASP A 17 19.76 -14.11 12.45
N LEU A 18 18.64 -14.71 12.85
CA LEU A 18 17.56 -14.02 13.57
C LEU A 18 17.96 -13.54 14.98
N ASN A 19 19.06 -14.05 15.55
CA ASN A 19 19.57 -13.59 16.84
C ASN A 19 20.37 -12.29 16.73
N ARG A 20 20.70 -11.84 15.50
CA ARG A 20 21.34 -10.54 15.30
C ARG A 20 20.45 -9.44 15.91
N PRO A 21 21.03 -8.52 16.71
CA PRO A 21 20.26 -7.44 17.33
C PRO A 21 19.40 -6.63 16.35
N GLY A 22 19.88 -6.42 15.11
CA GLY A 22 19.13 -5.71 14.07
C GLY A 22 17.95 -6.48 13.46
N LEU A 23 17.96 -7.81 13.52
CA LEU A 23 16.97 -8.67 12.87
C LEU A 23 15.90 -9.23 13.82
N LYS A 24 16.14 -9.18 15.14
CA LYS A 24 15.22 -9.72 16.16
C LYS A 24 13.76 -9.30 15.96
N ASP A 25 13.53 -8.02 15.66
CA ASP A 25 12.19 -7.48 15.42
C ASP A 25 11.85 -7.29 13.93
N THR A 26 12.75 -7.63 13.00
CA THR A 26 12.50 -7.51 11.56
C THR A 26 11.25 -8.28 11.12
N PRO A 27 11.00 -9.53 11.56
CA PRO A 27 9.77 -10.25 11.19
C PRO A 27 8.48 -9.51 11.58
N VAL A 28 8.47 -8.85 12.74
CA VAL A 28 7.33 -8.05 13.21
C VAL A 28 7.18 -6.79 12.37
N ARG A 29 8.27 -6.06 12.11
CA ARG A 29 8.25 -4.85 11.30
C ARG A 29 7.83 -5.13 9.86
N ALA A 30 8.37 -6.19 9.26
CA ALA A 30 8.06 -6.59 7.88
C ALA A 30 6.59 -6.99 7.73
N ALA A 31 6.05 -7.78 8.67
CA ALA A 31 4.64 -8.13 8.67
C ALA A 31 3.72 -6.90 8.78
N LYS A 32 4.03 -5.96 9.69
CA LYS A 32 3.28 -4.70 9.81
C LYS A 32 3.34 -3.86 8.54
N ALA A 33 4.53 -3.75 7.94
CA ALA A 33 4.71 -3.01 6.69
C ALA A 33 3.89 -3.63 5.55
N PHE A 34 3.92 -4.95 5.39
CA PHE A 34 3.15 -5.63 4.35
C PHE A 34 1.65 -5.47 4.56
N SER A 35 1.16 -5.63 5.80
CA SER A 35 -0.25 -5.35 6.12
C SER A 35 -0.68 -3.92 5.79
N TYR A 36 0.19 -2.93 6.00
CA TYR A 36 -0.07 -1.54 5.61
C TYR A 36 -0.13 -1.39 4.08
N LEU A 37 0.84 -1.95 3.37
CA LEU A 37 0.92 -1.88 1.90
C LEU A 37 -0.27 -2.55 1.22
N THR A 38 -0.86 -3.57 1.84
CA THR A 38 -2.06 -4.27 1.35
C THR A 38 -3.35 -3.81 2.02
N SER A 39 -3.35 -2.72 2.80
CA SER A 39 -4.53 -2.26 3.54
C SER A 39 -5.68 -1.79 2.65
N GLY A 40 -5.44 -1.57 1.35
CA GLY A 40 -6.48 -1.24 0.38
C GLY A 40 -7.57 -2.32 0.25
N TYR A 41 -7.25 -3.60 0.49
CA TYR A 41 -8.22 -4.70 0.38
C TYR A 41 -9.35 -4.63 1.42
N SER A 42 -9.13 -3.95 2.54
CA SER A 42 -10.11 -3.81 3.61
C SER A 42 -10.85 -2.47 3.59
N LYS A 43 -10.66 -1.64 2.55
CA LYS A 43 -11.35 -0.36 2.41
C LYS A 43 -12.55 -0.49 1.49
N THR A 44 -13.58 0.31 1.75
CA THR A 44 -14.75 0.44 0.87
C THR A 44 -14.77 1.80 0.19
N LEU A 45 -15.46 1.92 -0.94
CA LEU A 45 -15.57 3.20 -1.65
C LEU A 45 -16.39 4.21 -0.85
N GLU A 46 -17.40 3.74 -0.13
CA GLU A 46 -18.27 4.54 0.71
C GLU A 46 -17.49 5.23 1.83
N GLU A 47 -16.64 4.49 2.55
CA GLU A 47 -15.78 5.05 3.60
C GLU A 47 -14.77 6.05 3.04
N VAL A 48 -14.18 5.76 1.88
CA VAL A 48 -13.17 6.61 1.25
C VAL A 48 -13.77 7.91 0.70
N THR A 49 -14.96 7.84 0.10
CA THR A 49 -15.64 9.01 -0.49
C THR A 49 -16.36 9.85 0.55
N ASN A 50 -16.82 9.25 1.65
CA ASN A 50 -17.40 9.95 2.81
C ASN A 50 -18.50 10.97 2.44
N ASN A 51 -19.34 10.65 1.46
CA ASN A 51 -20.37 11.55 0.91
C ASN A 51 -19.87 12.96 0.55
N ALA A 52 -18.59 13.10 0.19
CA ALA A 52 -17.98 14.37 -0.24
C ALA A 52 -18.37 14.71 -1.69
N VAL A 53 -19.67 14.74 -1.95
CA VAL A 53 -20.28 15.06 -3.24
C VAL A 53 -21.10 16.34 -3.06
N PHE A 54 -20.84 17.32 -3.91
CA PHE A 54 -21.43 18.65 -3.83
C PHE A 54 -22.10 19.01 -5.16
N PRO A 55 -23.22 19.75 -5.14
CA PRO A 55 -23.81 20.24 -6.38
C PRO A 55 -22.82 21.16 -7.11
N SER A 56 -22.78 21.05 -8.44
CA SER A 56 -21.95 21.87 -9.31
C SER A 56 -22.73 22.24 -10.56
N ASP A 57 -22.60 23.50 -10.98
CA ASP A 57 -23.04 24.03 -12.28
C ASP A 57 -21.88 24.07 -13.30
N ASN A 58 -20.72 23.50 -12.93
CA ASN A 58 -19.57 23.43 -13.82
C ASN A 58 -19.84 22.41 -14.94
N HIS A 59 -19.52 22.80 -16.17
CA HIS A 59 -19.57 21.93 -17.35
C HIS A 59 -18.20 21.75 -18.01
N GLU A 60 -17.14 22.25 -17.38
CA GLU A 60 -15.76 22.16 -17.82
C GLU A 60 -15.00 21.05 -17.09
N MET A 61 -13.88 20.62 -17.68
CA MET A 61 -13.02 19.57 -17.13
C MET A 61 -12.43 19.97 -15.79
N VAL A 62 -12.55 19.07 -14.82
CA VAL A 62 -11.80 19.12 -13.56
C VAL A 62 -10.60 18.18 -13.67
N LEU A 63 -9.39 18.69 -13.44
CA LEU A 63 -8.14 17.93 -13.47
C LEU A 63 -7.44 17.98 -12.12
N VAL A 64 -7.25 16.82 -11.50
CA VAL A 64 -6.36 16.62 -10.35
C VAL A 64 -5.12 15.89 -10.84
N LYS A 65 -3.95 16.54 -10.78
CA LYS A 65 -2.70 16.02 -11.32
C LYS A 65 -1.62 15.92 -10.25
N ASN A 66 -0.62 15.07 -10.51
CA ASN A 66 0.53 14.83 -9.64
C ASN A 66 0.16 14.19 -8.30
N ILE A 67 -0.85 13.31 -8.29
CA ILE A 67 -1.16 12.48 -7.13
C ILE A 67 -0.06 11.43 -7.01
N GLU A 68 0.77 11.54 -5.99
CA GLU A 68 1.80 10.53 -5.73
C GLU A 68 1.14 9.21 -5.32
N PHE A 69 1.62 8.10 -5.87
CA PHE A 69 1.15 6.77 -5.47
C PHE A 69 2.31 5.79 -5.31
N TYR A 70 2.08 4.83 -4.41
CA TYR A 70 2.94 3.69 -4.14
C TYR A 70 2.08 2.42 -4.17
N SER A 71 2.56 1.38 -4.83
CA SER A 71 1.86 0.09 -4.93
C SER A 71 2.86 -1.07 -4.96
N LEU A 72 2.34 -2.30 -4.99
CA LEU A 72 3.12 -3.54 -5.05
C LEU A 72 2.81 -4.29 -6.35
N CYS A 73 3.84 -4.70 -7.08
CA CYS A 73 3.68 -5.56 -8.25
C CYS A 73 3.38 -6.99 -7.77
N GLU A 74 2.24 -7.54 -8.18
CA GLU A 74 1.81 -8.88 -7.76
C GLU A 74 2.75 -10.01 -8.19
N HIS A 75 3.48 -9.84 -9.29
CA HIS A 75 4.37 -10.86 -9.84
C HIS A 75 5.63 -11.09 -8.98
N HIS A 76 6.13 -10.03 -8.34
CA HIS A 76 7.42 -10.06 -7.66
C HIS A 76 7.35 -9.54 -6.21
N LEU A 77 6.21 -8.98 -5.81
CA LEU A 77 5.99 -8.30 -4.53
C LEU A 77 6.97 -7.15 -4.27
N LEU A 78 7.48 -6.54 -5.34
CA LEU A 78 8.35 -5.37 -5.28
C LEU A 78 7.54 -4.08 -5.49
N PRO A 79 7.94 -2.96 -4.86
CA PRO A 79 7.26 -1.68 -5.05
C PRO A 79 7.36 -1.17 -6.48
N PHE A 80 6.28 -0.56 -6.95
CA PHE A 80 6.30 0.39 -8.05
C PHE A 80 5.54 1.65 -7.61
N TYR A 81 5.99 2.80 -8.08
CA TYR A 81 5.50 4.09 -7.62
C TYR A 81 5.57 5.10 -8.76
N GLY A 82 4.82 6.18 -8.63
CA GLY A 82 4.76 7.21 -9.66
C GLY A 82 3.72 8.27 -9.36
N ARG A 83 3.13 8.81 -10.43
CA ARG A 83 2.08 9.83 -10.36
C ARG A 83 0.84 9.38 -11.10
N VAL A 84 -0.31 9.68 -10.51
CA VAL A 84 -1.64 9.53 -11.11
C VAL A 84 -2.19 10.91 -11.44
N HIS A 85 -2.88 10.98 -12.56
CA HIS A 85 -3.62 12.16 -13.02
C HIS A 85 -5.06 11.71 -13.26
N VAL A 86 -6.02 12.38 -12.62
CA VAL A 86 -7.45 12.08 -12.75
C VAL A 86 -8.14 13.30 -13.34
N ALA A 87 -8.87 13.10 -14.42
CA ALA A 87 -9.71 14.12 -15.03
C ALA A 87 -11.14 13.61 -15.13
N TYR A 88 -12.11 14.49 -14.90
CA TYR A 88 -13.52 14.18 -15.10
C TYR A 88 -14.29 15.44 -15.55
N LEU A 89 -15.45 15.20 -16.16
CA LEU A 89 -16.46 16.24 -16.39
C LEU A 89 -17.56 16.03 -15.34
N PRO A 90 -17.82 17.03 -14.48
CA PRO A 90 -18.88 16.96 -13.46
C PRO A 90 -20.28 16.87 -14.06
#